data_AF-A0A6I3LLL4-F1
#
_entry.id   AF-A0A6I3LLL4-F1
#
_cell.length_a   1.000
_cell.length_b   1.000
_cell.length_c   1.000
_cell.angle_alpha   90.00
_cell.angle_beta   90.00
_cell.angle_gamma   90.00
#
_symmetry.space_group_name_H-M   'P 1'
#
loop_
_entity.id
_entity.type
_entity.pdbx_description
1 polymer ?
#
loop_
_entity_poly.entity_id
_entity_poly.type
_entity_poly.pdbx_seq_one_letter_code
_entity_poly.pdbx_strand_id
1 'polypeptide(L)'
;MKKFLKPTVLSLIALAILSCSSDDNKSNDDFITQDITVLRSIHDSNYYKIKGESEFKLVSTNLIEYNYNDIAQLKNILSTDTKMKVEGDKKQETKDIIEDEIQYGENGKIKSIKTTNKTEGEIISEIVFEYDENNRIIKSFDKVDKITEVFEYNTENLPVKSIISQEGNPTSDINVYKYENGNLISAEKLQSKEDEKDITYFEYDNYNSPFKDMSVNNFSFEHDYVDGLSYAYTVKNNILAYHSEYNKDKVEIKYNYNQQNYPIQAETIEVEPSGNEFKTITKYTYQTITVIK
;
A
#
# COMPACT_ATOMS: atom_id res chain seq x y z
N MET A 1 11.34 -25.21 -62.72
CA MET A 1 10.46 -25.69 -61.62
C MET A 1 11.17 -26.81 -60.86
N LYS A 2 10.98 -26.78 -59.53
CA LYS A 2 11.36 -27.66 -58.41
C LYS A 2 11.96 -29.05 -58.73
N LYS A 3 13.12 -29.37 -58.14
CA LYS A 3 13.41 -30.27 -56.97
C LYS A 3 13.21 -31.78 -57.30
N PHE A 4 13.95 -32.77 -56.82
CA PHE A 4 14.70 -33.02 -55.58
C PHE A 4 15.73 -34.12 -55.86
N LEU A 5 16.90 -34.08 -55.23
CA LEU A 5 17.68 -35.29 -54.90
C LEU A 5 18.46 -34.98 -53.62
N LYS A 6 18.25 -35.76 -52.56
CA LYS A 6 19.24 -35.92 -51.50
C LYS A 6 19.82 -37.32 -51.65
N PRO A 7 21.15 -37.48 -51.79
CA PRO A 7 21.79 -38.75 -51.61
C PRO A 7 22.29 -38.90 -50.19
N THR A 8 22.61 -40.15 -49.93
CA THR A 8 22.76 -40.82 -48.65
C THR A 8 24.25 -41.08 -48.37
N VAL A 9 24.53 -41.41 -47.10
CA VAL A 9 25.62 -42.27 -46.58
C VAL A 9 27.01 -41.64 -46.33
N LEU A 10 27.57 -42.18 -45.23
CA LEU A 10 28.97 -42.45 -44.87
C LEU A 10 29.64 -41.47 -43.90
N SER A 11 30.45 -41.87 -42.91
CA SER A 11 30.69 -43.11 -42.14
C SER A 11 31.83 -42.77 -41.19
N LEU A 12 31.79 -43.30 -39.95
CA LEU A 12 32.90 -43.43 -38.97
C LEU A 12 33.55 -42.10 -38.50
N ILE A 13 34.03 -41.95 -37.26
CA ILE A 13 35.07 -42.73 -36.57
C ILE A 13 34.86 -42.58 -35.05
N ALA A 14 34.97 -43.69 -34.32
CA ALA A 14 35.15 -43.70 -32.88
C ALA A 14 36.58 -43.28 -32.52
N LEU A 15 36.73 -42.36 -31.57
CA LEU A 15 37.99 -42.10 -30.88
C LEU A 15 37.69 -42.01 -29.38
N ALA A 16 37.93 -43.12 -28.69
CA ALA A 16 38.14 -43.13 -27.25
C ALA A 16 39.64 -43.06 -27.00
N ILE A 17 40.11 -42.00 -26.33
CA ILE A 17 41.32 -42.04 -25.50
C ILE A 17 41.00 -41.27 -24.20
N LEU A 18 41.08 -42.05 -23.12
CA LEU A 18 41.16 -41.76 -21.68
C LEU A 18 42.12 -40.57 -21.39
N SER A 19 42.08 -39.76 -20.31
CA SER A 19 41.56 -39.85 -18.94
C SER A 19 41.70 -38.47 -18.27
N CYS A 20 40.93 -38.26 -17.19
CA CYS A 20 41.20 -37.44 -15.99
C CYS A 20 40.11 -36.40 -15.64
N SER A 21 39.41 -36.77 -14.55
CA SER A 21 38.90 -35.94 -13.45
C SER A 21 37.52 -35.28 -13.52
N SER A 22 36.83 -35.50 -12.39
CA SER A 22 35.65 -34.88 -11.78
C SER A 22 34.26 -35.19 -12.34
N ASP A 23 33.45 -35.71 -11.43
CA ASP A 23 32.00 -35.82 -11.43
C ASP A 23 31.29 -34.62 -12.07
N ASP A 24 30.45 -34.89 -13.07
CA ASP A 24 29.37 -33.99 -13.47
C ASP A 24 28.04 -34.62 -13.08
N ASN A 25 27.79 -34.68 -11.77
CA ASN A 25 26.43 -34.60 -11.28
C ASN A 25 25.96 -33.19 -11.67
N LYS A 26 25.13 -33.08 -12.71
CA LYS A 26 24.41 -31.83 -12.97
C LYS A 26 23.65 -31.51 -11.69
N SER A 27 24.09 -30.49 -10.95
CA SER A 27 23.26 -29.90 -9.93
C SER A 27 21.98 -29.48 -10.64
N ASN A 28 20.85 -30.04 -10.22
CA ASN A 28 19.65 -29.24 -10.21
C ASN A 28 20.02 -28.08 -9.30
N ASP A 29 20.29 -26.91 -9.89
CA ASP A 29 20.19 -25.68 -9.13
C ASP A 29 18.72 -25.56 -8.77
N ASP A 30 18.37 -26.12 -7.61
CA ASP A 30 17.07 -25.97 -6.99
C ASP A 30 16.94 -24.49 -6.65
N PHE A 31 16.34 -23.74 -7.57
CA PHE A 31 15.95 -22.35 -7.34
C PHE A 31 15.15 -22.30 -6.03
N ILE A 32 15.60 -21.47 -5.07
CA ILE A 32 14.87 -21.30 -3.82
C ILE A 32 13.65 -20.43 -4.14
N THR A 33 12.50 -21.07 -4.30
CA THR A 33 11.23 -20.35 -4.45
C THR A 33 10.68 -19.96 -3.10
N GLN A 34 10.15 -18.75 -2.99
CA GLN A 34 9.38 -18.29 -1.83
C GLN A 34 8.00 -17.81 -2.28
N ASP A 35 6.97 -18.27 -1.59
CA ASP A 35 5.62 -17.73 -1.75
C ASP A 35 5.44 -16.48 -0.86
N ILE A 36 4.93 -15.41 -1.46
CA ILE A 36 4.61 -14.15 -0.78
C ILE A 36 3.12 -13.90 -0.97
N THR A 37 2.39 -13.63 0.12
CA THR A 37 0.97 -13.28 0.08
C THR A 37 0.83 -11.77 0.10
N VAL A 38 0.23 -11.20 -0.93
CA VAL A 38 0.07 -9.76 -1.10
C VAL A 38 -1.40 -9.41 -1.33
N LEU A 39 -1.80 -8.18 -1.03
CA LEU A 39 -3.13 -7.71 -1.42
C LEU A 39 -3.24 -7.66 -2.94
N ARG A 40 -4.36 -8.15 -3.44
CA ARG A 40 -4.78 -7.99 -4.83
C ARG A 40 -5.75 -6.82 -4.96
N SER A 41 -6.72 -6.71 -4.05
CA SER A 41 -7.66 -5.61 -4.05
C SER A 41 -8.30 -5.35 -2.70
N ILE A 42 -8.79 -4.11 -2.55
CA ILE A 42 -9.66 -3.66 -1.47
C ILE A 42 -10.96 -3.18 -2.11
N HIS A 43 -12.09 -3.56 -1.52
CA HIS A 43 -13.40 -3.06 -1.92
C HIS A 43 -14.13 -2.48 -0.70
N ASP A 44 -14.33 -1.17 -0.71
CA ASP A 44 -15.07 -0.46 0.34
C ASP A 44 -16.50 -0.21 -0.09
N SER A 45 -17.42 -0.36 0.86
CA SER A 45 -18.81 0.01 0.72
C SER A 45 -19.18 0.92 1.88
N ASN A 46 -19.45 2.19 1.56
CA ASN A 46 -19.75 3.22 2.54
C ASN A 46 -21.25 3.44 2.61
N TYR A 47 -21.80 3.38 3.82
CA TYR A 47 -23.21 3.53 4.09
C TYR A 47 -23.44 4.67 5.08
N TYR A 48 -24.58 5.33 4.93
CA TYR A 48 -25.00 6.41 5.80
C TYR A 48 -26.42 6.15 6.32
N LYS A 49 -26.65 6.46 7.58
CA LYS A 49 -27.97 6.41 8.22
C LYS A 49 -28.25 7.71 8.95
N ILE A 50 -29.32 8.39 8.52
CA ILE A 50 -29.80 9.60 9.19
C ILE A 50 -30.45 9.22 10.51
N LYS A 51 -30.23 10.02 11.55
CA LYS A 51 -30.87 9.84 12.86
C LYS A 51 -32.39 9.69 12.73
N GLY A 52 -32.93 8.60 13.25
CA GLY A 52 -34.36 8.28 13.22
C GLY A 52 -34.80 7.45 12.03
N GLU A 53 -33.93 7.21 11.04
CA GLU A 53 -34.15 6.19 10.01
C GLU A 53 -33.77 4.79 10.51
N SER A 54 -34.42 3.76 9.99
CA SER A 54 -34.20 2.36 10.40
C SER A 54 -33.07 1.67 9.65
N GLU A 55 -32.66 2.18 8.49
CA GLU A 55 -31.78 1.47 7.55
C GLU A 55 -30.62 2.35 7.06
N PHE A 56 -29.48 1.71 6.88
CA PHE A 56 -28.31 2.27 6.21
C PHE A 56 -28.53 2.31 4.69
N LYS A 57 -28.18 3.42 4.06
CA LYS A 57 -28.20 3.59 2.60
C LYS A 57 -26.78 3.63 2.06
N LEU A 58 -26.50 2.87 1.00
CA LEU A 58 -25.21 2.90 0.31
C LEU A 58 -25.01 4.27 -0.35
N VAL A 59 -23.92 4.95 -0.05
CA VAL A 59 -23.59 6.29 -0.57
C VAL A 59 -22.40 6.28 -1.54
N SER A 60 -21.45 5.37 -1.35
CA SER A 60 -20.34 5.19 -2.28
C SER A 60 -19.71 3.81 -2.16
N THR A 61 -18.93 3.44 -3.18
CA THR A 61 -18.02 2.30 -3.14
C THR A 61 -16.67 2.74 -3.67
N ASN A 62 -15.59 2.18 -3.12
CA ASN A 62 -14.23 2.34 -3.65
C ASN A 62 -13.69 0.95 -4.00
N LEU A 63 -13.02 0.83 -5.14
CA LEU A 63 -12.25 -0.35 -5.51
C LEU A 63 -10.79 0.05 -5.72
N ILE A 64 -9.89 -0.51 -4.92
CA ILE A 64 -8.45 -0.33 -5.05
C ILE A 64 -7.85 -1.64 -5.54
N GLU A 65 -7.17 -1.63 -6.68
CA GLU A 65 -6.50 -2.79 -7.27
C GLU A 65 -4.98 -2.61 -7.26
N TYR A 66 -4.28 -3.67 -6.84
CA TYR A 66 -2.81 -3.69 -6.72
C TYR A 66 -2.24 -4.66 -7.75
N ASN A 67 -1.42 -4.15 -8.68
CA ASN A 67 -0.83 -4.98 -9.72
C ASN A 67 0.67 -5.12 -9.52
N TYR A 68 1.19 -6.34 -9.66
CA TYR A 68 2.58 -6.68 -9.39
C TYR A 68 3.28 -7.18 -10.65
N ASN A 69 4.61 -7.15 -10.65
CA ASN A 69 5.43 -7.87 -11.62
C ASN A 69 5.74 -9.30 -11.14
N ASP A 70 6.46 -10.06 -11.97
CA ASP A 70 6.78 -11.47 -11.71
C ASP A 70 7.74 -11.69 -10.52
N ILE A 71 8.32 -10.62 -9.96
CA ILE A 71 9.17 -10.66 -8.76
C ILE A 71 8.48 -10.02 -7.54
N ALA A 72 7.14 -9.94 -7.56
CA ALA A 72 6.29 -9.41 -6.50
C ALA A 72 6.54 -7.93 -6.15
N GLN A 73 7.11 -7.13 -7.05
CA GLN A 73 7.15 -5.68 -6.89
C GLN A 73 5.86 -5.05 -7.41
N LEU A 74 5.28 -4.15 -6.63
CA LEU A 74 4.06 -3.42 -6.97
C LEU A 74 4.36 -2.45 -8.13
N LYS A 75 3.66 -2.61 -9.26
CA LYS A 75 3.82 -1.79 -10.48
C LYS A 75 2.92 -0.57 -10.49
N ASN A 76 1.66 -0.76 -10.13
CA ASN A 76 0.70 0.33 -10.01
C ASN A 76 -0.40 0.00 -8.99
N ILE A 77 -1.09 1.04 -8.55
CA ILE A 77 -2.31 0.99 -7.76
C ILE A 77 -3.38 1.72 -8.57
N LEU A 78 -4.56 1.12 -8.73
CA LEU A 78 -5.69 1.73 -9.42
C LEU A 78 -6.86 1.85 -8.45
N SER A 79 -7.24 3.07 -8.11
CA SER A 79 -8.37 3.38 -7.23
C SER A 79 -9.54 3.88 -8.08
N THR A 80 -10.73 3.31 -7.87
CA THR A 80 -11.97 3.70 -8.54
C THR A 80 -13.04 4.03 -7.52
N ASP A 81 -13.30 5.33 -7.34
CA ASP A 81 -14.36 5.84 -6.48
C ASP A 81 -15.66 5.97 -7.26
N THR A 82 -16.72 5.32 -6.77
CA THR A 82 -18.07 5.43 -7.35
C THR A 82 -19.01 6.05 -6.32
N LYS A 83 -19.48 7.27 -6.59
CA LYS A 83 -20.48 7.98 -5.78
C LYS A 83 -21.88 7.66 -6.29
N MET A 84 -22.76 7.28 -5.37
CA MET A 84 -24.15 6.93 -5.66
C MET A 84 -25.05 8.10 -5.30
N LYS A 85 -25.82 8.60 -6.28
CA LYS A 85 -26.91 9.56 -6.03
C LYS A 85 -28.24 8.92 -6.38
N VAL A 86 -29.15 8.90 -5.41
CA VAL A 86 -30.51 8.38 -5.60
C VAL A 86 -31.50 9.54 -5.51
N GLU A 87 -32.18 9.83 -6.62
CA GLU A 87 -33.28 10.82 -6.68
C GLU A 87 -34.57 10.10 -7.11
N GLY A 88 -35.39 9.71 -6.13
CA GLY A 88 -36.57 8.86 -6.37
C GLY A 88 -36.15 7.47 -6.87
N ASP A 89 -36.71 7.04 -8.00
CA ASP A 89 -36.38 5.75 -8.64
C ASP A 89 -35.11 5.80 -9.51
N LYS A 90 -34.53 7.00 -9.71
CA LYS A 90 -33.34 7.16 -10.56
C LYS A 90 -32.07 7.02 -9.74
N LYS A 91 -31.19 6.13 -10.19
CA LYS A 91 -29.81 6.00 -9.70
C LYS A 91 -28.87 6.67 -10.69
N GLN A 92 -28.06 7.61 -10.21
CA GLN A 92 -26.95 8.18 -10.95
C GLN A 92 -25.65 7.81 -10.26
N GLU A 93 -24.66 7.41 -11.06
CA GLU A 93 -23.32 7.08 -10.60
C GLU A 93 -22.32 8.07 -11.20
N THR A 94 -21.43 8.57 -10.36
CA THR A 94 -20.25 9.31 -10.81
C THR A 94 -19.02 8.50 -10.44
N LYS A 95 -18.11 8.32 -11.39
CA LYS A 95 -16.88 7.56 -11.20
C LYS A 95 -15.68 8.49 -11.31
N ASP A 96 -14.76 8.35 -10.38
CA ASP A 96 -13.44 8.94 -10.45
C ASP A 96 -12.37 7.83 -10.37
N ILE A 97 -11.28 7.97 -11.12
CA ILE A 97 -10.25 6.95 -11.27
C ILE A 97 -8.89 7.60 -11.07
N ILE A 98 -8.16 7.12 -10.06
CA ILE A 98 -6.78 7.53 -9.78
C ILE A 98 -5.85 6.35 -10.00
N GLU A 99 -4.72 6.57 -10.69
CA GLU A 99 -3.66 5.57 -10.83
C GLU A 99 -2.34 6.09 -10.25
N ASP A 100 -1.73 5.29 -9.38
CA ASP A 100 -0.35 5.46 -8.92
C ASP A 100 0.58 4.55 -9.72
N GLU A 101 1.48 5.12 -10.51
CA GLU A 101 2.52 4.40 -11.23
C GLU A 101 3.81 4.35 -10.39
N ILE A 102 4.29 3.16 -10.06
CA ILE A 102 5.48 2.97 -9.19
C ILE A 102 6.68 2.60 -10.05
N GLN A 103 7.77 3.37 -9.91
CA GLN A 103 9.03 3.10 -10.59
C GLN A 103 10.11 2.67 -9.61
N TYR A 104 10.92 1.71 -10.01
CA TYR A 104 12.05 1.22 -9.23
C TYR A 104 13.39 1.65 -9.84
N GLY A 105 14.37 1.93 -8.98
CA GLY A 105 15.76 2.13 -9.37
C GLY A 105 16.48 0.81 -9.65
N GLU A 106 17.72 0.89 -10.12
CA GLU A 106 18.56 -0.28 -10.42
C GLU A 106 18.84 -1.15 -9.17
N ASN A 107 18.82 -0.54 -7.98
CA ASN A 107 18.95 -1.23 -6.69
C ASN A 107 17.65 -1.92 -6.23
N GLY A 108 16.60 -1.94 -7.06
CA GLY A 108 15.31 -2.54 -6.75
C GLY A 108 14.47 -1.78 -5.72
N LYS A 109 14.85 -0.54 -5.35
CA LYS A 109 14.11 0.32 -4.43
C LYS A 109 13.16 1.25 -5.19
N ILE A 110 12.08 1.69 -4.55
CA ILE A 110 11.13 2.63 -5.16
C ILE A 110 11.85 3.95 -5.40
N LYS A 111 11.93 4.36 -6.66
CA LYS A 111 12.54 5.61 -7.08
C LYS A 111 11.54 6.75 -7.04
N SER A 112 10.32 6.49 -7.49
CA SER A 112 9.27 7.49 -7.59
C SER A 112 7.89 6.85 -7.68
N ILE A 113 6.88 7.63 -7.30
CA ILE A 113 5.46 7.34 -7.50
C ILE A 113 4.83 8.51 -8.21
N LYS A 114 4.08 8.23 -9.27
CA LYS A 114 3.38 9.24 -10.05
C LYS A 114 1.89 8.97 -10.01
N THR A 115 1.13 9.91 -9.47
CA THR A 115 -0.32 9.83 -9.34
C THR A 115 -0.99 10.61 -10.46
N THR A 116 -1.86 9.94 -11.19
CA THR A 116 -2.63 10.52 -12.30
C THR A 116 -4.12 10.39 -12.03
N ASN A 117 -4.86 11.49 -12.09
CA ASN A 117 -6.31 11.43 -12.24
C ASN A 117 -6.62 11.02 -13.67
N LYS A 118 -7.09 9.78 -13.87
CA LYS A 118 -7.41 9.22 -15.19
C LYS A 118 -8.73 9.74 -15.75
N THR A 119 -9.64 10.19 -14.88
CA THR A 119 -10.90 10.81 -15.30
C THR A 119 -10.63 12.15 -15.98
N GLU A 120 -9.76 12.95 -15.38
CA GLU A 120 -9.43 14.31 -15.84
C GLU A 120 -8.21 14.34 -16.76
N GLY A 121 -7.39 13.30 -16.74
CA GLY A 121 -6.18 13.16 -17.56
C GLY A 121 -5.00 13.98 -17.06
N GLU A 122 -4.98 14.34 -15.77
CA GLU A 122 -3.96 15.19 -15.17
C GLU A 122 -3.06 14.45 -14.18
N ILE A 123 -1.82 14.91 -14.07
CA ILE A 123 -0.87 14.45 -13.06
C ILE A 123 -1.12 15.30 -11.82
N ILE A 124 -1.49 14.68 -10.72
CA ILE A 124 -1.79 15.37 -9.46
C ILE A 124 -0.66 15.26 -8.44
N SER A 125 0.24 14.28 -8.59
CA SER A 125 1.43 14.16 -7.73
C SER A 125 2.56 13.43 -8.47
N GLU A 126 3.82 13.83 -8.22
CA GLU A 126 5.00 13.09 -8.64
C GLU A 126 6.07 13.10 -7.54
N ILE A 127 6.04 12.07 -6.71
CA ILE A 127 6.92 11.91 -5.55
C ILE A 127 8.20 11.21 -5.95
N VAL A 128 9.35 11.76 -5.57
CA VAL A 128 10.67 11.11 -5.67
C VAL A 128 11.27 10.88 -4.29
N PHE A 129 12.00 9.77 -4.14
CA PHE A 129 12.56 9.35 -2.84
C PHE A 129 14.09 9.42 -2.82
N GLU A 130 14.63 9.85 -1.68
CA GLU A 130 16.06 9.78 -1.36
C GLU A 130 16.30 8.79 -0.22
N TYR A 131 17.38 8.03 -0.31
CA TYR A 131 17.72 6.96 0.62
C TYR A 131 19.06 7.20 1.30
N ASP A 132 19.21 6.74 2.53
CA ASP A 132 20.50 6.68 3.22
C ASP A 132 21.28 5.39 2.93
N GLU A 133 22.46 5.27 3.54
CA GLU A 133 23.33 4.08 3.46
C GLU A 133 22.70 2.80 4.03
N ASN A 134 21.69 2.93 4.89
CA ASN A 134 20.92 1.82 5.45
C ASN A 134 19.71 1.46 4.57
N ASN A 135 19.59 2.07 3.38
CA ASN A 135 18.48 1.91 2.45
C ASN A 135 17.12 2.33 3.03
N ARG A 136 17.10 3.34 3.91
CA ARG A 136 15.88 3.94 4.48
C ARG A 136 15.52 5.21 3.72
N ILE A 137 14.22 5.47 3.51
CA ILE A 137 13.75 6.71 2.89
C ILE A 137 13.98 7.87 3.86
N ILE A 138 14.95 8.73 3.60
CA ILE A 138 15.23 9.89 4.46
C ILE A 138 14.47 11.13 4.01
N LYS A 139 14.01 11.15 2.76
CA LYS A 139 13.30 12.29 2.19
C LYS A 139 12.40 11.86 1.03
N SER A 140 11.24 12.48 0.94
CA SER A 140 10.38 12.48 -0.24
C SER A 140 10.21 13.92 -0.76
N PHE A 141 10.03 14.06 -2.07
CA PHE A 141 9.74 15.34 -2.69
C PHE A 141 8.66 15.19 -3.76
N ASP A 142 7.52 15.83 -3.57
CA ASP A 142 6.50 15.97 -4.59
C ASP A 142 6.85 17.14 -5.52
N LYS A 143 7.10 16.81 -6.79
CA LYS A 143 7.45 17.80 -7.81
C LYS A 143 6.27 18.66 -8.26
N VAL A 144 5.03 18.20 -8.09
CA VAL A 144 3.83 18.93 -8.49
C VAL A 144 3.54 20.00 -7.44
N ASP A 145 3.29 19.59 -6.21
CA ASP A 145 2.91 20.50 -5.12
C ASP A 145 4.08 21.19 -4.41
N LYS A 146 5.31 20.82 -4.79
CA LYS A 146 6.56 21.32 -4.18
C LYS A 146 6.64 21.06 -2.68
N ILE A 147 6.13 19.91 -2.26
CA ILE A 147 6.16 19.46 -0.87
C ILE A 147 7.40 18.59 -0.66
N THR A 148 8.20 18.91 0.35
CA THR A 148 9.31 18.08 0.82
C THR A 148 8.99 17.55 2.20
N GLU A 149 9.14 16.25 2.39
CA GLU A 149 9.08 15.61 3.70
C GLU A 149 10.43 14.96 4.03
N VAL A 150 10.91 15.18 5.25
CA VAL A 150 12.18 14.61 5.75
C VAL A 150 11.91 13.76 6.99
N PHE A 151 12.49 12.57 7.04
CA PHE A 151 12.28 11.60 8.10
C PHE A 151 13.49 11.47 9.03
N GLU A 152 13.22 11.40 10.34
CA GLU A 152 14.19 11.03 11.36
C GLU A 152 13.86 9.63 11.92
N TYR A 153 14.88 8.81 12.18
CA TYR A 153 14.72 7.41 12.58
C TYR A 153 15.33 7.13 13.96
N ASN A 154 14.75 6.17 14.68
CA ASN A 154 15.37 5.61 15.88
C ASN A 154 16.40 4.50 15.56
N THR A 155 16.99 3.91 16.61
CA THR A 155 17.95 2.80 16.50
C THR A 155 17.34 1.49 16.01
N GLU A 156 16.02 1.36 16.05
CA GLU A 156 15.27 0.20 15.53
C GLU A 156 14.88 0.40 14.06
N ASN A 157 15.34 1.48 13.41
CA ASN A 157 15.00 1.85 12.03
C ASN A 157 13.52 2.18 11.81
N LEU A 158 12.83 2.67 12.83
CA LEU A 158 11.46 3.18 12.72
C LEU A 158 11.46 4.72 12.60
N PRO A 159 10.67 5.31 11.69
CA PRO A 159 10.59 6.75 11.54
C PRO A 159 9.88 7.34 12.77
N VAL A 160 10.56 8.16 13.57
CA VAL A 160 10.04 8.74 14.81
C VAL A 160 9.55 10.18 14.64
N LYS A 161 9.91 10.82 13.54
CA LYS A 161 9.49 12.18 13.23
C LYS A 161 9.53 12.41 11.72
N SER A 162 8.59 13.19 11.21
CA SER A 162 8.71 13.78 9.88
C SER A 162 8.47 15.30 9.92
N ILE A 163 9.13 16.00 9.01
CA ILE A 163 9.01 17.46 8.84
C ILE A 163 8.56 17.71 7.41
N ILE A 164 7.38 18.28 7.25
CA ILE A 164 6.76 18.58 5.97
C ILE A 164 6.88 20.08 5.71
N SER A 165 7.39 20.43 4.55
CA SER A 165 7.58 21.82 4.12
C SER A 165 7.12 21.99 2.67
N GLN A 166 6.55 23.16 2.35
CA GLN A 166 6.11 23.49 1.00
C GLN A 166 6.86 24.72 0.49
N GLU A 167 7.35 24.67 -0.75
CA GLU A 167 8.04 25.80 -1.36
C GLU A 167 7.16 27.06 -1.34
N GLY A 168 7.71 28.18 -0.86
CA GLY A 168 6.98 29.45 -0.72
C GLY A 168 6.12 29.56 0.54
N ASN A 169 5.98 28.49 1.33
CA ASN A 169 5.32 28.52 2.64
C ASN A 169 6.37 28.53 3.77
N PRO A 170 6.41 29.57 4.63
CA PRO A 170 7.37 29.62 5.73
C PRO A 170 7.03 28.68 6.90
N THR A 171 5.84 28.08 6.93
CA THR A 171 5.46 27.11 7.96
C THR A 171 5.84 25.71 7.56
N SER A 172 6.20 24.90 8.56
CA SER A 172 6.36 23.46 8.41
C SER A 172 5.41 22.77 9.38
N ASP A 173 4.90 21.62 8.94
CA ASP A 173 4.18 20.68 9.79
C ASP A 173 5.18 19.66 10.33
N ILE A 174 5.05 19.31 11.60
CA ILE A 174 5.91 18.30 12.22
C ILE A 174 5.01 17.19 12.73
N ASN A 175 5.29 15.96 12.30
CA ASN A 175 4.65 14.77 12.82
C ASN A 175 5.62 14.02 13.73
N VAL A 176 5.16 13.53 14.87
CA VAL A 176 5.94 12.74 15.82
C VAL A 176 5.26 11.40 16.03
N TYR A 177 6.05 10.33 15.98
CA TYR A 177 5.57 8.95 15.98
C TYR A 177 6.15 8.18 17.16
N LYS A 178 5.31 7.39 17.83
CA LYS A 178 5.74 6.49 18.91
C LYS A 178 5.36 5.06 18.60
N TYR A 179 6.23 4.14 18.99
CA TYR A 179 6.07 2.73 18.68
C TYR A 179 6.17 1.87 19.93
N GLU A 180 5.48 0.75 19.91
CA GLU A 180 5.63 -0.35 20.85
C GLU A 180 5.62 -1.67 20.08
N ASN A 181 6.63 -2.52 20.29
CA ASN A 181 6.78 -3.81 19.60
C ASN A 181 6.77 -3.71 18.05
N GLY A 182 7.18 -2.56 17.52
CA GLY A 182 7.17 -2.24 16.09
C GLY A 182 5.84 -1.71 15.53
N ASN A 183 4.79 -1.60 16.34
CA ASN A 183 3.51 -1.00 15.95
C ASN A 183 3.46 0.48 16.35
N LEU A 184 2.88 1.33 15.49
CA LEU A 184 2.70 2.77 15.73
C LEU A 184 1.59 3.01 16.75
N ILE A 185 1.92 3.24 18.03
CA ILE A 185 0.92 3.44 19.08
C ILE A 185 0.37 4.87 19.16
N SER A 186 1.08 5.84 18.60
CA SER A 186 0.57 7.20 18.49
C SER A 186 1.23 8.00 17.36
N ALA A 187 0.45 8.86 16.71
CA ALA A 187 0.91 9.91 15.81
C ALA A 187 0.44 11.27 16.33
N GLU A 188 1.36 12.22 16.40
CA GLU A 188 1.14 13.57 16.93
C GLU A 188 1.47 14.59 15.84
N LYS A 189 0.49 15.40 15.44
CA LYS A 189 0.69 16.52 14.51
C LYS A 189 0.88 17.81 15.30
N LEU A 190 2.00 18.48 15.05
CA LEU A 190 2.36 19.78 15.61
C LEU A 190 2.27 20.83 14.51
N GLN A 191 1.26 21.69 14.57
CA GLN A 191 1.15 22.82 13.66
C GLN A 191 1.89 24.04 14.23
N SER A 192 2.65 24.71 13.37
CA SER A 192 3.56 25.79 13.78
C SER A 192 2.88 27.10 14.20
N LYS A 193 1.55 27.22 14.10
CA LYS A 193 0.83 28.49 14.31
C LYS A 193 -0.29 28.47 15.33
N GLU A 194 -0.74 27.31 15.79
CA GLU A 194 -1.81 27.19 16.76
C GLU A 194 -1.35 26.20 17.82
N ASP A 195 -1.56 26.47 19.11
CA ASP A 195 -1.30 25.53 20.21
C ASP A 195 -2.21 24.27 20.14
N GLU A 196 -2.78 23.98 18.97
CA GLU A 196 -3.57 22.81 18.66
C GLU A 196 -2.65 21.64 18.37
N LYS A 197 -2.58 20.78 19.37
CA LYS A 197 -1.97 19.47 19.30
C LYS A 197 -3.06 18.47 18.96
N ASP A 198 -2.90 17.74 17.86
CA ASP A 198 -3.73 16.57 17.57
C ASP A 198 -2.90 15.31 17.75
N ILE A 199 -3.34 14.44 18.66
CA ILE A 199 -2.73 13.13 18.89
C ILE A 199 -3.78 12.08 18.55
N THR A 200 -3.39 11.16 17.68
CA THR A 200 -4.13 9.93 17.45
C THR A 200 -3.40 8.77 18.11
N TYR A 201 -4.12 7.97 18.90
CA TYR A 201 -3.64 6.72 19.47
C TYR A 201 -4.20 5.53 18.70
N PHE A 202 -3.43 4.44 18.66
CA PHE A 202 -3.80 3.21 17.96
C PHE A 202 -3.68 2.00 18.88
N GLU A 203 -4.68 1.14 18.83
CA GLU A 203 -4.69 -0.17 19.47
C GLU A 203 -4.62 -1.25 18.40
N TYR A 204 -3.88 -2.34 18.66
CA TYR A 204 -3.62 -3.38 17.66
C TYR A 204 -4.07 -4.77 18.13
N ASP A 205 -4.41 -5.62 17.16
CA ASP A 205 -4.49 -7.06 17.37
C ASP A 205 -3.12 -7.74 17.28
N ASN A 206 -3.11 -9.07 17.30
CA ASN A 206 -1.91 -9.89 17.09
C ASN A 206 -1.91 -10.58 15.70
N TYR A 207 -2.80 -10.19 14.79
CA TYR A 207 -2.95 -10.79 13.47
C TYR A 207 -2.19 -9.98 12.41
N ASN A 208 -2.06 -10.51 11.19
CA ASN A 208 -1.27 -9.86 10.15
C ASN A 208 -2.02 -8.66 9.59
N SER A 209 -1.33 -7.53 9.45
CA SER A 209 -1.80 -6.40 8.63
C SER A 209 -2.04 -6.84 7.18
N PRO A 210 -3.07 -6.32 6.49
CA PRO A 210 -3.25 -6.57 5.06
C PRO A 210 -2.04 -6.09 4.24
N PHE A 211 -1.30 -5.09 4.74
CA PHE A 211 -0.15 -4.47 4.05
C PHE A 211 1.22 -5.04 4.44
N LYS A 212 1.27 -6.08 5.28
CA LYS A 212 2.52 -6.56 5.90
C LYS A 212 3.64 -6.88 4.90
N ASP A 213 3.29 -7.43 3.75
CA ASP A 213 4.23 -7.90 2.72
C ASP A 213 4.24 -7.00 1.47
N MET A 214 3.76 -5.75 1.60
CA MET A 214 3.69 -4.80 0.50
C MET A 214 4.82 -3.76 0.58
N SER A 215 5.34 -3.35 -0.58
CA SER A 215 6.38 -2.32 -0.69
C SER A 215 5.88 -0.90 -0.46
N VAL A 216 4.58 -0.70 -0.63
CA VAL A 216 3.84 0.53 -0.32
C VAL A 216 2.69 0.09 0.58
N ASN A 217 2.60 0.68 1.77
CA ASN A 217 1.43 0.49 2.60
C ASN A 217 0.43 1.61 2.27
N ASN A 218 -0.86 1.29 2.18
CA ASN A 218 -1.91 2.29 1.99
C ASN A 218 -2.58 2.65 3.33
N PHE A 219 -1.88 2.43 4.44
CA PHE A 219 -2.37 2.72 5.79
C PHE A 219 -2.75 4.20 5.97
N SER A 220 -2.09 5.11 5.24
CA SER A 220 -2.41 6.54 5.25
C SER A 220 -3.73 6.88 4.54
N PHE A 221 -4.20 6.06 3.58
CA PHE A 221 -5.45 6.35 2.88
C PHE A 221 -6.70 6.05 3.73
N GLU A 222 -6.56 5.25 4.79
CA GLU A 222 -7.65 5.00 5.74
C GLU A 222 -7.73 6.13 6.80
N HIS A 223 -6.65 6.90 7.02
CA HIS A 223 -6.55 7.91 8.08
C HIS A 223 -5.70 9.12 7.65
N ASP A 224 -6.34 10.29 7.50
CA ASP A 224 -5.76 11.60 7.14
C ASP A 224 -4.58 12.09 8.04
N TYR A 225 -4.25 11.38 9.10
CA TYR A 225 -3.31 11.80 10.15
C TYR A 225 -1.88 11.25 9.97
N VAL A 226 -1.64 10.47 8.92
CA VAL A 226 -0.38 9.74 8.72
C VAL A 226 0.23 9.96 7.32
N ASP A 227 -0.10 11.09 6.70
CA ASP A 227 0.44 11.51 5.41
C ASP A 227 1.97 11.43 5.41
N GLY A 228 2.52 10.58 4.54
CA GLY A 228 3.97 10.36 4.38
C GLY A 228 4.51 9.04 4.91
N LEU A 229 3.92 8.45 5.97
CA LEU A 229 4.41 7.17 6.52
C LEU A 229 4.13 5.96 5.63
N SER A 230 3.26 6.09 4.64
CA SER A 230 2.86 5.01 3.73
C SER A 230 4.02 4.30 3.03
N TYR A 231 5.11 5.03 2.80
CA TYR A 231 6.31 4.53 2.13
C TYR A 231 7.49 4.27 3.08
N ALA A 232 7.52 4.95 4.23
CA ALA A 232 8.66 4.92 5.17
C ALA A 232 8.50 3.90 6.32
N TYR A 233 7.27 3.46 6.59
CA TYR A 233 6.93 2.51 7.64
C TYR A 233 6.16 1.33 7.04
N THR A 234 6.17 0.16 7.69
CA THR A 234 5.35 -0.99 7.29
C THR A 234 4.61 -1.49 8.52
N VAL A 235 3.28 -1.49 8.42
CA VAL A 235 2.41 -1.90 9.52
C VAL A 235 2.47 -3.42 9.69
N LYS A 236 2.69 -3.87 10.93
CA LYS A 236 2.83 -5.28 11.25
C LYS A 236 1.51 -5.94 11.61
N ASN A 237 0.71 -5.30 12.47
CA ASN A 237 -0.56 -5.82 12.98
C ASN A 237 -1.76 -4.96 12.54
N ASN A 238 -2.99 -5.47 12.65
CA ASN A 238 -4.17 -4.65 12.31
C ASN A 238 -4.52 -3.72 13.46
N ILE A 239 -4.95 -2.50 13.12
CA ILE A 239 -5.53 -1.58 14.10
C ILE A 239 -6.90 -2.14 14.51
N LEU A 240 -7.12 -2.39 15.79
CA LEU A 240 -8.45 -2.70 16.33
C LEU A 240 -9.26 -1.45 16.66
N ALA A 241 -8.58 -0.38 17.07
CA ALA A 241 -9.24 0.87 17.37
C ALA A 241 -8.26 2.03 17.24
N TYR A 242 -8.78 3.21 16.95
CA TYR A 242 -8.04 4.46 17.05
C TYR A 242 -8.87 5.54 17.72
N HIS A 243 -8.17 6.51 18.30
CA HIS A 243 -8.77 7.62 19.00
C HIS A 243 -7.97 8.91 18.77
N SER A 244 -8.62 9.95 18.23
CA SER A 244 -8.06 11.30 18.15
C SER A 244 -8.49 12.12 19.37
N GLU A 245 -7.53 12.77 20.03
CA GLU A 245 -7.80 13.70 21.14
C GLU A 245 -8.58 14.94 20.69
N TYR A 246 -8.41 15.36 19.42
CA TYR A 246 -9.05 16.55 18.86
C TYR A 246 -10.55 16.34 18.65
N ASN A 247 -10.92 15.32 17.87
CA ASN A 247 -12.32 15.02 17.58
C ASN A 247 -13.02 14.24 18.71
N LYS A 248 -12.24 13.65 19.64
CA LYS A 248 -12.70 12.73 20.69
C LYS A 248 -13.41 11.49 20.15
N ASP A 249 -13.30 11.23 18.87
CA ASP A 249 -13.88 10.06 18.24
C ASP A 249 -13.04 8.84 18.63
N LYS A 250 -13.72 7.77 19.03
CA LYS A 250 -13.12 6.44 19.15
C LYS A 250 -13.79 5.59 18.09
N VAL A 251 -12.98 5.09 17.17
CA VAL A 251 -13.43 4.19 16.12
C VAL A 251 -12.93 2.81 16.45
N GLU A 252 -13.85 1.84 16.48
CA GLU A 252 -13.52 0.42 16.66
C GLU A 252 -13.73 -0.31 15.33
N ILE A 253 -12.78 -1.18 15.01
CA ILE A 253 -12.74 -1.93 13.76
C ILE A 253 -12.95 -3.42 14.07
N LYS A 254 -13.98 -4.01 13.45
CA LYS A 254 -14.29 -5.43 13.60
C LYS A 254 -13.83 -6.19 12.37
N TYR A 255 -12.92 -7.12 12.56
CA TYR A 255 -12.38 -7.93 11.48
C TYR A 255 -12.91 -9.38 11.48
N ASN A 256 -13.00 -9.93 10.26
CA ASN A 256 -13.01 -11.35 10.02
C ASN A 256 -11.71 -11.74 9.32
N TYR A 257 -11.13 -12.89 9.66
CA TYR A 257 -9.82 -13.33 9.14
C TYR A 257 -9.92 -14.64 8.36
N ASN A 258 -8.96 -14.86 7.45
CA ASN A 258 -8.73 -16.17 6.85
C ASN A 258 -7.89 -17.08 7.77
N GLN A 259 -7.63 -18.31 7.33
CA GLN A 259 -6.84 -19.29 8.09
C GLN A 259 -5.36 -18.90 8.28
N GLN A 260 -4.86 -17.95 7.49
CA GLN A 260 -3.51 -17.40 7.58
C GLN A 260 -3.45 -16.12 8.42
N ASN A 261 -4.54 -15.78 9.13
CA ASN A 261 -4.65 -14.60 9.98
C ASN A 261 -4.51 -13.26 9.24
N TYR A 262 -4.82 -13.21 7.95
CA TYR A 262 -5.03 -11.94 7.23
C TYR A 262 -6.52 -11.57 7.26
N PRO A 263 -6.86 -10.28 7.43
CA PRO A 263 -8.25 -9.84 7.44
C PRO A 263 -8.87 -10.01 6.05
N ILE A 264 -10.06 -10.59 5.95
CA ILE A 264 -10.84 -10.70 4.71
C ILE A 264 -11.99 -9.69 4.66
N GLN A 265 -12.38 -9.17 5.81
CA GLN A 265 -13.37 -8.11 5.93
C GLN A 265 -13.09 -7.29 7.19
N ALA A 266 -13.27 -5.97 7.11
CA ALA A 266 -13.35 -5.05 8.24
C ALA A 266 -14.70 -4.34 8.23
N GLU A 267 -15.18 -3.98 9.41
CA GLU A 267 -16.36 -3.14 9.59
C GLU A 267 -16.08 -2.05 10.63
N THR A 268 -16.34 -0.80 10.26
CA THR A 268 -16.36 0.35 11.16
C THR A 268 -17.75 0.95 11.22
N ILE A 269 -18.12 1.46 12.39
CA ILE A 269 -19.33 2.27 12.57
C ILE A 269 -18.92 3.50 13.37
N GLU A 270 -19.13 4.67 12.77
CA GLU A 270 -18.89 5.97 13.36
C GLU A 270 -20.23 6.65 13.62
N VAL A 271 -20.35 7.29 14.78
CA VAL A 271 -21.57 8.00 15.17
C VAL A 271 -21.23 9.46 15.36
N GLU A 272 -21.76 10.31 14.48
CA GLU A 272 -21.56 11.75 14.57
C GLU A 272 -22.23 12.33 15.83
N PRO A 273 -21.80 13.51 16.32
CA PRO A 273 -22.51 14.24 17.38
C PRO A 273 -23.98 14.55 17.06
N SER A 274 -24.32 14.65 15.78
CA SER A 274 -25.68 14.80 15.27
C SER A 274 -26.56 13.57 15.57
N GLY A 275 -25.94 12.41 15.81
CA GLY A 275 -26.54 11.08 15.94
C GLY A 275 -26.77 10.36 14.61
N ASN A 276 -26.24 10.89 13.50
CA ASN A 276 -26.15 10.13 12.26
C ASN A 276 -25.04 9.08 12.37
N GLU A 277 -25.15 8.00 11.59
CA GLU A 277 -24.19 6.91 11.60
C GLU A 277 -23.57 6.72 10.21
N PHE A 278 -22.26 6.60 10.16
CA PHE A 278 -21.50 6.15 9.01
C PHE A 278 -21.01 4.73 9.26
N LYS A 279 -21.19 3.86 8.27
CA LYS A 279 -20.71 2.48 8.31
C LYS A 279 -19.87 2.19 7.08
N THR A 280 -18.67 1.68 7.28
CA THR A 280 -17.80 1.21 6.21
C THR A 280 -17.65 -0.30 6.32
N ILE A 281 -17.85 -1.00 5.21
CA ILE A 281 -17.49 -2.40 5.06
C ILE A 281 -16.36 -2.49 4.04
N THR A 282 -15.19 -2.91 4.51
CA THR A 282 -14.00 -3.11 3.68
C THR A 282 -13.79 -4.59 3.45
N LYS A 283 -13.61 -5.02 2.21
CA LYS A 283 -13.29 -6.41 1.85
C LYS A 283 -11.91 -6.50 1.23
N TYR A 284 -11.10 -7.43 1.72
CA TYR A 284 -9.74 -7.65 1.24
C TYR A 284 -9.68 -8.93 0.42
N THR A 285 -9.06 -8.84 -0.75
CA THR A 285 -8.73 -10.01 -1.58
C THR A 285 -7.22 -10.12 -1.69
N TYR A 286 -6.69 -11.32 -1.47
CA TYR A 286 -5.26 -11.60 -1.54
C TYR A 286 -4.91 -12.45 -2.77
N GLN A 287 -3.65 -12.39 -3.15
CA GLN A 287 -3.04 -13.30 -4.10
C GLN A 287 -1.68 -13.77 -3.58
N THR A 288 -1.27 -14.96 -3.98
CA THR A 288 0.06 -15.51 -3.67
C THR A 288 0.92 -15.42 -4.92
N ILE A 289 2.13 -14.86 -4.78
CA ILE A 289 3.13 -14.77 -5.83
C ILE A 289 4.33 -15.62 -5.43
N THR A 290 4.71 -16.57 -6.28
CA THR A 290 5.92 -17.37 -6.11
C THR A 290 7.11 -16.64 -6.73
N VAL A 291 8.05 -16.21 -5.91
CA VAL A 291 9.28 -15.54 -6.36
C VAL A 291 10.46 -16.50 -6.34
N ILE A 292 11.36 -16.37 -7.32
CA ILE A 292 12.64 -17.09 -7.36
C ILE A 292 13.68 -16.21 -6.65
N LYS A 293 14.34 -16.76 -5.63
CA LYS A 293 15.48 -16.13 -4.94
C LYS A 293 16.81 -16.62 -5.47
#